data_AF-A0A7X7FVU2-F1
#
_entry.id   AF-A0A7X7FVU2-F1
#
_cell.length_a   1.000
_cell.length_b   1.000
_cell.length_c   1.000
_cell.angle_alpha   90.00
_cell.angle_beta   90.00
_cell.angle_gamma   90.00
#
_symmetry.space_group_name_H-M   'P 1'
#
loop_
_entity.id
_entity.type
_entity.pdbx_description
1 polymer ?
#
loop_
_entity_poly.entity_id
_entity_poly.type
_entity_poly.pdbx_seq_one_letter_code
_entity_poly.pdbx_strand_id
1 'polypeptide(L)' 'KNQITSCNIHFISQAYYKTQYAIQRQQSDAMTFISSIFTSKEAQEICRVQMKWKHINVLDYDTK' A
#
# COMPACT_ATOMS: atom_id res chain seq x y z
N LYS A 1 -15.79 10.19 -0.04
CA LYS A 1 -15.11 9.14 -0.84
C LYS A 1 -13.62 9.14 -0.51
N ASN A 2 -13.02 7.98 -0.23
CA ASN A 2 -11.56 7.88 -0.08
C ASN A 2 -10.91 7.82 -1.47
N GLN A 3 -9.85 8.60 -1.68
CA GLN A 3 -9.04 8.55 -2.89
C GLN A 3 -7.57 8.32 -2.54
N ILE A 4 -6.89 7.47 -3.30
CA ILE A 4 -5.44 7.31 -3.21
C ILE A 4 -4.81 8.58 -3.81
N THR A 5 -3.94 9.22 -3.05
CA THR A 5 -3.24 10.44 -3.48
C THR A 5 -1.77 10.16 -3.80
N SER A 6 -1.20 9.09 -3.24
CA SER A 6 0.16 8.68 -3.52
C SER A 6 0.32 7.17 -3.29
N CYS A 7 1.08 6.53 -4.18
CA CYS A 7 1.52 5.15 -4.04
C CYS A 7 3.00 5.11 -4.43
N ASN A 8 3.87 4.83 -3.46
CA ASN A 8 5.30 4.67 -3.67
C ASN A 8 5.65 3.20 -3.48
N ILE A 9 6.34 2.62 -4.47
CA ILE A 9 6.75 1.22 -4.47
C ILE A 9 8.27 1.18 -4.51
N HIS A 10 8.87 0.53 -3.53
CA HIS A 10 10.30 0.29 -3.46
C HIS A 10 10.59 -1.19 -3.64
N PHE A 11 11.28 -1.53 -4.74
CA PHE A 11 11.69 -2.89 -5.04
C PHE A 11 13.07 -3.17 -4.43
N ILE A 12 13.16 -4.22 -3.62
CA ILE A 12 14.39 -4.62 -2.92
C ILE A 12 15.04 -5.80 -3.64
N SER A 13 14.23 -6.77 -4.07
CA SER A 13 14.71 -7.94 -4.80
C SER A 13 13.65 -8.47 -5.76
N GLN A 14 14.09 -9.33 -6.68
CA GLN A 14 13.25 -9.91 -7.72
C GLN A 14 12.28 -10.96 -7.15
N ALA A 15 11.02 -10.88 -7.55
CA ALA A 15 10.04 -11.93 -7.30
C ALA A 15 10.14 -13.04 -8.37
N TYR A 16 9.86 -14.28 -7.96
CA TYR A 16 9.94 -15.46 -8.80
C TYR A 16 8.58 -16.14 -8.92
N TYR A 17 8.33 -16.71 -10.10
CA TYR A 17 7.11 -17.44 -10.37
C TYR A 17 6.99 -18.66 -9.43
N LYS A 18 5.77 -18.93 -8.94
CA LYS A 18 5.43 -19.99 -7.97
C LYS A 18 6.04 -19.84 -6.57
N THR A 19 6.69 -18.72 -6.25
CA THR A 19 7.11 -18.42 -4.88
C THR A 19 5.93 -17.91 -4.06
N GLN A 20 5.81 -18.37 -2.82
CA GLN A 20 4.82 -17.86 -1.86
C GLN A 20 5.34 -16.59 -1.19
N TYR A 21 4.43 -15.63 -1.02
CA TYR A 21 4.71 -14.33 -0.41
C TYR A 21 3.68 -14.01 0.67
N ALA A 22 4.12 -13.28 1.68
CA ALA A 22 3.27 -12.75 2.74
C ALA A 22 3.29 -11.22 2.71
N ILE A 23 2.16 -10.61 3.06
CA ILE A 23 2.03 -9.15 3.16
C ILE A 23 1.82 -8.79 4.62
N GLN A 24 2.71 -7.98 5.19
CA GLN A 24 2.52 -7.36 6.49
C GLN A 24 2.16 -5.89 6.29
N ARG A 25 1.01 -5.48 6.84
CA ARG A 25 0.56 -4.09 6.79
C ARG A 25 0.75 -3.43 8.15
N GLN A 26 1.34 -2.25 8.13
CA GLN A 26 1.42 -1.35 9.27
C GLN A 26 0.73 -0.03 8.92
N GLN A 27 -0.18 0.40 9.78
CA GLN A 27 -0.75 1.73 9.69
C GLN A 27 0.25 2.72 10.28
N SER A 28 0.71 3.68 9.47
CA SER A 28 1.65 4.71 9.93
C SER A 28 0.91 5.92 10.51
N ASP A 29 -0.22 6.28 9.92
CA ASP A 29 -1.13 7.32 10.40
C ASP A 29 -2.57 7.02 9.94
N ALA A 30 -3.54 7.88 10.26
CA ALA A 30 -4.95 7.66 9.91
C ALA A 30 -5.20 7.41 8.40
N MET A 31 -4.31 7.90 7.54
CA MET A 31 -4.47 7.95 6.09
C MET A 31 -3.28 7.40 5.29
N THR A 32 -2.27 6.85 5.98
CA THR A 32 -1.04 6.32 5.39
C THR A 32 -0.78 4.90 5.90
N PHE A 33 -0.52 3.98 4.98
CA PHE A 33 -0.22 2.59 5.26
C PHE A 33 1.07 2.19 4.56
N ILE A 34 1.88 1.43 5.27
CA ILE A 34 3.08 0.79 4.75
C ILE A 34 2.79 -0.71 4.69
N SER A 35 2.97 -1.32 3.53
CA SER A 35 2.84 -2.75 3.31
C SER A 35 4.17 -3.31 2.87
N SER A 36 4.71 -4.23 3.65
CA SER A 36 5.95 -4.96 3.35
C SER A 36 5.60 -6.36 2.84
N ILE A 37 6.25 -6.76 1.75
CA ILE A 37 6.04 -8.05 1.09
C ILE A 37 7.28 -8.91 1.30
N PHE A 38 7.10 -10.11 1.85
CA PHE A 38 8.19 -11.00 2.24
C PHE A 38 8.10 -12.34 1.53
N THR A 39 9.24 -13.00 1.30
CA THR A 39 9.27 -14.42 0.96
C THR A 39 8.86 -15.26 2.17
N SER A 40 8.06 -16.31 1.95
CA SER A 40 7.61 -17.19 3.04
C SER A 40 8.72 -18.01 3.69
N LYS A 41 9.83 -18.23 2.97
CA LYS A 41 10.92 -19.12 3.41
C LYS A 41 12.00 -18.43 4.25
N GLU A 42 12.34 -17.18 3.93
CA GLU A 42 13.55 -16.53 4.46
C GLU A 42 13.26 -15.25 5.24
N ALA A 43 11.97 -14.90 5.41
CA ALA A 43 11.54 -13.61 5.97
C ALA A 43 12.24 -12.40 5.30
N GLN A 44 12.69 -12.57 4.05
CA GLN A 44 13.33 -11.52 3.28
C GLN A 44 12.27 -10.60 2.70
N GLU A 45 12.35 -9.31 3.00
CA GLU A 45 11.52 -8.31 2.35
C GLU A 45 11.96 -8.13 0.89
N ILE A 46 11.01 -8.21 -0.03
CA ILE A 46 11.27 -8.09 -1.47
C ILE A 46 10.73 -6.78 -2.04
N CYS A 47 9.71 -6.20 -1.40
CA CYS A 47 9.03 -5.00 -1.85
C CYS A 47 8.36 -4.30 -0.68
N ARG A 48 8.43 -2.97 -0.67
CA ARG A 48 7.71 -2.11 0.27
C ARG A 48 6.82 -1.14 -0.48
N VAL A 49 5.56 -1.08 -0.09
CA VAL A 49 4.56 -0.17 -0.66
C VAL A 49 4.10 0.80 0.41
N GLN A 50 4.30 2.09 0.16
CA GLN A 50 3.71 3.16 0.95
C GLN A 50 2.54 3.76 0.19
N MET A 51 1.34 3.68 0.76
CA MET A 51 0.15 4.29 0.19
C MET A 51 -0.37 5.39 1.10
N LYS A 52 -0.78 6.50 0.49
CA LYS A 52 -1.47 7.60 1.15
C LYS A 52 -2.83 7.82 0.48
N TRP A 53 -3.86 8.01 1.28
CA TRP A 53 -5.18 8.39 0.81
C TRP A 53 -5.68 9.68 1.45
N LYS A 54 -6.73 10.26 0.87
CA LYS A 54 -7.42 11.43 1.41
C LYS A 54 -8.92 11.15 1.42
N HIS A 55 -9.58 11.59 2.47
CA HIS A 55 -11.03 11.62 2.50
C HIS A 55 -11.49 12.86 1.73
N ILE A 56 -12.23 12.65 0.66
CA ILE A 56 -12.85 13.74 -0.09
C ILE A 56 -14.31 13.77 0.32
N ASN A 57 -14.69 14.84 1.00
CA ASN A 57 -16.08 15.21 1.13
C ASN A 57 -16.54 15.62 -0.27
N VAL A 58 -17.33 14.77 -0.91
CA VAL A 58 -18.05 15.19 -2.09
C VAL A 58 -19.11 16.14 -1.54
N LEU A 59 -18.84 17.44 -1.63
CA LEU A 59 -19.92 18.41 -1.57
C LEU A 59 -20.70 18.15 -2.85
N ASP A 60 -21.85 17.49 -2.72
CA ASP A 60 -22.87 17.50 -3.76
C ASP A 60 -23.19 18.98 -3.99
N TYR A 61 -22.57 19.56 -5.02
CA TYR A 61 -22.99 20.86 -5.53
C TYR A 61 -24.35 20.62 -6.16
N ASP A 62 -25.37 20.74 -5.32
CA ASP A 62 -26.76 20.74 -5.72
C ASP A 62 -26.93 21.94 -6.66
N THR A 63 -27.01 21.63 -7.95
CA THR A 63 -27.38 22.56 -9.01
C THR A 63 -28.74 23.13 -8.67
N LYS A 64 -28.77 24.38 -8.21
CA LYS A 64 -29.97 25.24 -8.24
C LYS A 64 -29.77 26.36 -9.24
#